data_AF-A0A2G9G5M3-F1
#
_entry.id   AF-A0A2G9G5M3-F1
#
_cell.length_a   1.000
_cell.length_b   1.000
_cell.length_c   1.000
_cell.angle_alpha   90.00
_cell.angle_beta   90.00
_cell.angle_gamma   90.00
#
_symmetry.space_group_name_H-M   'P 1'
#
loop_
_entity.id
_entity.type
_entity.pdbx_description
1 polymer ?
#
loop_
_entity_poly.entity_id
_entity_poly.type
_entity_poly.pdbx_seq_one_letter_code
_entity_poly.pdbx_strand_id
1 'polypeptide(L)'
;MLKLKLTYLNIKQGKPHLLGFSNKNHFKRFSRTVCSAVEDFTEKQRDINGASPVVGDRLDSSIEAGENSFLNNELEDGGNSIYNFLYPSEELLPDDKEISIYDHLEELRERIFVSVFPVGAAIVGCFAFSKELITFLEAPVREQGVRFLQLAPGEFFFASLKLSVYCGLLLGSPVILYEIIAFVLPGFTKTERRFLGPTVLGSSFLFYAGLIFSYYVLTPAALTFFVTYAEGVVESLWSIDQYF
;
A
#
# COMPACT_ATOMS: atom_id res chain seq x y z
N MET A 1 -33.23 -53.49 -9.76
CA MET A 1 -32.85 -52.48 -8.75
C MET A 1 -31.65 -52.88 -7.87
N LEU A 2 -30.73 -53.75 -8.34
CA LEU A 2 -29.57 -54.23 -7.56
C LEU A 2 -28.23 -54.24 -8.32
N LYS A 3 -28.19 -53.88 -9.61
CA LYS A 3 -26.94 -53.87 -10.41
C LYS A 3 -26.17 -52.53 -10.44
N LEU A 4 -26.73 -51.45 -9.90
CA LEU A 4 -26.10 -50.11 -9.97
C LEU A 4 -25.29 -49.73 -8.72
N LYS A 5 -25.41 -50.47 -7.61
CA LYS A 5 -24.68 -50.17 -6.36
C LYS A 5 -23.27 -50.79 -6.31
N LEU A 6 -22.95 -51.70 -7.23
CA LEU A 6 -21.65 -52.39 -7.29
C LEU A 6 -20.58 -51.66 -8.11
N THR A 7 -20.97 -50.72 -8.99
CA THR A 7 -20.00 -49.90 -9.74
C THR A 7 -19.36 -48.81 -8.87
N TYR A 8 -19.99 -48.44 -7.75
CA TYR A 8 -19.56 -47.31 -6.93
C TYR A 8 -18.53 -47.66 -5.83
N LEU A 9 -18.16 -48.94 -5.67
CA LEU A 9 -17.27 -49.39 -4.59
C LEU A 9 -15.88 -49.87 -5.06
N ASN A 10 -15.53 -49.68 -6.34
CA ASN A 10 -14.26 -50.15 -6.88
C ASN A 10 -13.56 -49.11 -7.76
N ILE A 11 -13.17 -47.97 -7.17
CA ILE A 11 -11.99 -47.15 -7.55
C ILE A 11 -11.55 -46.43 -6.27
N LYS A 12 -10.81 -47.13 -5.40
CA LYS A 12 -9.98 -46.49 -4.37
C LYS A 12 -8.81 -47.39 -3.99
N GLN A 13 -7.79 -47.46 -4.84
CA GLN A 13 -6.40 -47.79 -4.42
C GLN A 13 -5.42 -47.40 -5.54
N GLY A 14 -4.76 -46.26 -5.39
CA GLY A 14 -3.62 -45.84 -6.21
C GLY A 14 -2.70 -44.98 -5.37
N LYS A 15 -1.60 -45.58 -4.88
CA LYS A 15 -0.59 -44.95 -4.03
C LYS A 15 0.11 -43.77 -4.75
N PRO A 16 0.57 -42.74 -4.01
CA PRO A 16 1.38 -41.67 -4.54
C PRO A 16 2.83 -42.14 -4.76
N HIS A 17 3.32 -42.07 -6.00
CA HIS A 17 4.74 -42.22 -6.27
C HIS A 17 5.42 -40.86 -6.16
N LEU A 18 6.40 -40.83 -5.27
CA LEU A 18 7.35 -39.77 -5.01
C LEU A 18 8.12 -39.35 -6.28
N LEU A 19 8.10 -38.06 -6.57
CA LEU A 19 9.13 -37.27 -7.25
C LEU A 19 8.91 -35.86 -6.70
N GLY A 20 9.65 -35.37 -5.72
CA GLY A 20 11.11 -35.36 -5.70
C GLY A 20 11.67 -34.09 -6.35
N PHE A 21 10.99 -32.95 -6.25
CA PHE A 21 11.61 -31.65 -6.51
C PHE A 21 11.88 -30.93 -5.19
N SER A 22 13.06 -31.28 -4.68
CA SER A 22 13.87 -30.44 -3.81
C SER A 22 14.19 -29.14 -4.55
N ASN A 23 13.67 -28.02 -4.06
CA ASN A 23 14.41 -26.76 -4.11
C ASN A 23 13.94 -25.83 -2.99
N LYS A 24 14.42 -26.10 -1.77
CA LYS A 24 14.56 -25.07 -0.75
C LYS A 24 15.87 -24.35 -1.02
N ASN A 25 15.82 -23.02 -0.90
CA ASN A 25 16.95 -22.09 -0.73
C ASN A 25 17.44 -21.37 -1.98
N HIS A 26 16.75 -20.30 -2.43
CA HIS A 26 17.48 -19.15 -3.01
C HIS A 26 16.66 -17.84 -3.12
N PHE A 27 16.14 -17.28 -2.01
CA PHE A 27 15.58 -15.91 -2.04
C PHE A 27 16.00 -15.00 -0.88
N LYS A 28 16.99 -15.40 -0.08
CA LYS A 28 17.46 -14.62 1.08
C LYS A 28 18.76 -13.84 0.84
N ARG A 29 19.09 -13.47 -0.41
CA ARG A 29 20.41 -12.91 -0.74
C ARG A 29 20.44 -11.68 -1.64
N PHE A 30 19.36 -10.89 -1.71
CA PHE A 30 19.37 -9.62 -2.46
C PHE A 30 19.34 -8.35 -1.59
N SER A 31 19.33 -8.48 -0.26
CA SER A 31 19.30 -7.33 0.67
C SER A 31 20.66 -7.00 1.29
N ARG A 32 21.78 -7.38 0.64
CA ARG A 32 23.13 -7.20 1.18
C ARG A 32 24.17 -6.92 0.10
N THR A 33 23.90 -5.97 -0.79
CA THR A 33 24.92 -5.46 -1.73
C THR A 33 24.71 -3.99 -2.12
N VAL A 34 24.39 -3.11 -1.17
CA VAL A 34 24.44 -1.64 -1.38
C VAL A 34 25.10 -0.93 -0.18
N CYS A 35 25.94 -1.65 0.57
CA CYS A 35 26.76 -1.09 1.65
C CYS A 35 28.20 -1.58 1.47
N SER A 36 28.81 -1.20 0.34
CA SER A 36 30.26 -1.26 0.10
C SER A 36 30.56 -0.60 -1.26
N ALA A 37 30.39 0.73 -1.36
CA ALA A 37 30.86 1.53 -2.51
C ALA A 37 30.84 3.06 -2.28
N VAL A 38 30.77 3.55 -1.03
CA VAL A 38 30.78 4.99 -0.71
C VAL A 38 31.80 5.29 0.40
N GLU A 39 32.98 4.67 0.28
CA GLU A 39 34.17 5.03 1.06
C GLU A 39 35.35 4.98 0.10
N ASP A 40 35.47 5.95 -0.83
CA ASP A 40 36.73 6.13 -1.58
C ASP A 40 36.92 7.51 -2.25
N PHE A 41 36.26 8.59 -1.81
CA PHE A 41 36.42 9.90 -2.49
C PHE A 41 36.62 11.13 -1.59
N THR A 42 36.92 10.96 -0.30
CA THR A 42 37.12 12.12 0.61
C THR A 42 38.50 12.11 1.28
N GLU A 43 39.55 11.72 0.56
CA GLU A 43 40.96 11.88 0.99
C GLU A 43 41.82 12.64 -0.02
N LYS A 44 41.23 13.50 -0.87
CA LYS A 44 42.00 14.34 -1.80
C LYS A 44 41.39 15.71 -2.07
N GLN A 45 41.04 16.44 -1.00
CA GLN A 45 40.68 17.85 -1.12
C GLN A 45 41.06 18.68 0.12
N ARG A 46 42.22 18.37 0.74
CA ARG A 46 42.82 19.20 1.81
C ARG A 46 44.21 19.76 1.52
N ASP A 47 44.80 19.50 0.35
CA ASP A 47 46.19 19.92 0.08
C ASP A 47 46.36 20.87 -1.11
N ILE A 48 45.42 21.77 -1.40
CA ILE A 48 45.73 22.93 -2.26
C ILE A 48 44.84 24.09 -1.81
N ASN A 49 45.36 24.97 -0.96
CA ASN A 49 45.07 26.41 -0.89
C ASN A 49 45.91 27.02 0.24
N GLY A 50 47.23 27.00 0.04
CA GLY A 50 48.14 27.92 0.70
C GLY A 50 48.45 29.09 -0.23
N ALA A 51 48.75 30.23 0.41
CA ALA A 51 49.43 31.44 -0.08
C ALA A 51 48.57 32.69 -0.39
N SER A 52 48.95 33.74 0.34
CA SER A 52 48.43 35.12 0.46
C SER A 52 48.60 35.99 -0.81
N PRO A 53 48.17 37.28 -0.76
CA PRO A 53 49.09 38.31 -0.27
C PRO A 53 48.45 39.45 0.57
N VAL A 54 49.24 39.92 1.54
CA VAL A 54 49.60 41.33 1.82
C VAL A 54 48.48 42.34 2.19
N VAL A 55 48.66 42.95 3.38
CA VAL A 55 48.47 44.35 3.86
C VAL A 55 48.13 44.19 5.35
N GLY A 56 48.92 44.57 6.35
CA GLY A 56 49.84 45.69 6.45
C GLY A 56 49.19 46.77 7.31
N ASP A 57 49.13 46.59 8.64
CA ASP A 57 49.34 47.71 9.58
C ASP A 57 49.56 47.22 11.02
N ARG A 58 50.62 47.77 11.62
CA ARG A 58 51.03 47.66 13.02
C ARG A 58 50.84 49.06 13.61
N LEU A 59 50.20 49.19 14.77
CA LEU A 59 50.60 50.20 15.75
C LEU A 59 50.22 49.80 17.18
N ASP A 60 51.21 50.03 18.05
CA ASP A 60 51.28 49.88 19.51
C ASP A 60 50.25 50.71 20.29
N SER A 61 49.86 50.20 21.47
CA SER A 61 50.05 50.93 22.74
C SER A 61 49.58 50.10 23.94
N SER A 62 50.52 49.82 24.83
CA SER A 62 50.40 49.29 26.19
C SER A 62 49.53 50.17 27.12
N ILE A 63 48.97 49.56 28.19
CA ILE A 63 49.10 49.96 29.63
C ILE A 63 47.93 49.41 30.50
N GLU A 64 48.32 48.65 31.54
CA GLU A 64 47.79 48.49 32.93
C GLU A 64 46.27 48.24 33.18
N ALA A 65 45.79 47.65 34.27
CA ALA A 65 46.24 46.77 35.35
C ALA A 65 44.98 46.55 36.22
N GLY A 66 44.75 45.34 36.73
CA GLY A 66 44.03 45.10 38.00
C GLY A 66 42.50 45.14 38.03
N GLU A 67 41.95 44.30 38.90
CA GLU A 67 40.59 44.35 39.48
C GLU A 67 39.39 43.92 38.60
N ASN A 68 38.98 42.65 38.69
CA ASN A 68 38.11 42.23 39.81
C ASN A 68 37.58 40.79 39.65
N SER A 69 37.77 40.05 40.74
CA SER A 69 37.17 38.77 41.07
C SER A 69 35.64 38.87 41.15
N PHE A 70 34.96 38.80 40.01
CA PHE A 70 33.50 38.67 39.92
C PHE A 70 33.06 37.63 38.87
N LEU A 71 33.94 36.65 38.60
CA LEU A 71 33.50 35.39 38.04
C LEU A 71 33.29 34.43 39.21
N ASN A 72 32.18 33.68 39.16
CA ASN A 72 31.80 32.61 40.09
C ASN A 72 30.81 33.05 41.19
N ASN A 73 29.61 33.45 40.81
CA ASN A 73 28.35 32.93 41.37
C ASN A 73 27.15 33.71 40.83
N GLU A 74 26.63 33.32 39.66
CA GLU A 74 25.23 33.58 39.30
C GLU A 74 24.79 32.54 38.26
N LEU A 75 24.57 31.33 38.77
CA LEU A 75 23.67 30.36 38.17
C LEU A 75 22.34 30.51 38.90
N GLU A 76 21.35 31.18 38.30
CA GLU A 76 19.94 30.81 38.45
C GLU A 76 19.18 31.14 37.14
N ASP A 77 19.00 30.08 36.35
CA ASP A 77 17.70 29.66 35.81
C ASP A 77 16.80 30.74 35.17
N GLY A 78 17.13 31.15 33.95
CA GLY A 78 16.23 32.01 33.14
C GLY A 78 16.50 32.03 31.64
N GLY A 79 17.57 31.40 31.16
CA GLY A 79 18.02 31.48 29.77
C GLY A 79 17.47 30.39 28.84
N ASN A 80 16.69 29.44 29.35
CA ASN A 80 16.49 28.18 28.63
C ASN A 80 15.20 28.15 27.80
N SER A 81 14.23 29.02 28.10
CA SER A 81 12.94 29.05 27.40
C SER A 81 12.93 30.04 26.24
N ILE A 82 13.54 31.22 26.39
CA ILE A 82 13.51 32.28 25.38
C ILE A 82 14.42 31.92 24.19
N TYR A 83 15.60 31.33 24.42
CA TYR A 83 16.47 30.87 23.34
C TYR A 83 15.87 29.70 22.56
N ASN A 84 15.24 28.74 23.24
CA ASN A 84 14.57 27.61 22.61
C ASN A 84 13.27 28.01 21.89
N PHE A 85 12.63 29.10 22.32
CA PHE A 85 11.47 29.70 21.63
C PHE A 85 11.87 30.54 20.41
N LEU A 86 12.95 31.33 20.50
CA LEU A 86 13.43 32.18 19.40
C LEU A 86 14.24 31.39 18.35
N TYR A 87 14.86 30.28 18.75
CA TYR A 87 15.61 29.35 17.89
C TYR A 87 15.20 27.91 18.25
N PRO A 88 14.03 27.44 17.78
CA PRO A 88 13.65 26.04 17.94
C PRO A 88 14.70 25.17 17.25
N SER A 89 15.13 24.10 17.93
CA SER A 89 16.08 23.13 17.39
C SER A 89 15.62 22.58 16.03
N GLU A 90 16.55 22.45 15.07
CA GLU A 90 16.41 21.92 13.69
C GLU A 90 15.54 20.65 13.54
N GLU A 91 15.32 19.91 14.62
CA GLU A 91 14.49 18.71 14.67
C GLU A 91 12.97 18.97 14.53
N LEU A 92 12.53 20.22 14.71
CA LEU A 92 11.14 20.68 14.53
C LEU A 92 10.90 21.41 13.21
N LEU A 93 11.95 21.67 12.42
CA LEU A 93 11.77 22.20 11.07
C LEU A 93 11.12 21.12 10.21
N PRO A 94 10.13 21.45 9.36
CA PRO A 94 9.73 20.54 8.29
C PRO A 94 11.00 20.09 7.57
N ASP A 95 11.05 18.82 7.18
CA ASP A 95 12.13 18.29 6.34
C ASP A 95 12.00 18.99 4.98
N ASP A 96 12.41 20.26 4.92
CA ASP A 96 12.54 21.09 3.73
C ASP A 96 13.78 20.58 2.98
N LYS A 97 13.81 19.27 2.73
CA LYS A 97 14.29 18.83 1.43
C LYS A 97 13.40 19.59 0.46
N GLU A 98 13.96 20.59 -0.19
CA GLU A 98 13.34 21.23 -1.35
C GLU A 98 13.18 20.13 -2.41
N ILE A 99 12.10 19.34 -2.28
CA ILE A 99 11.76 18.32 -3.25
C ILE A 99 11.25 19.10 -4.46
N SER A 100 11.97 19.00 -5.57
CA SER A 100 11.54 19.62 -6.81
C SER A 100 10.14 19.09 -7.16
N ILE A 101 9.26 19.93 -7.71
CA ILE A 101 7.97 19.47 -8.25
C ILE A 101 8.19 18.33 -9.26
N TYR A 102 9.30 18.37 -10.00
CA TYR A 102 9.71 17.30 -10.88
C TYR A 102 9.94 15.98 -10.13
N ASP A 103 10.64 16.02 -8.99
CA ASP A 103 10.91 14.83 -8.18
C ASP A 103 9.62 14.25 -7.59
N HIS A 104 8.69 15.10 -7.15
CA HIS A 104 7.37 14.64 -6.67
C HIS A 104 6.53 13.99 -7.78
N LEU A 105 6.60 14.50 -9.02
CA LEU A 105 5.94 13.90 -10.18
C LEU A 105 6.60 12.59 -10.63
N GLU A 106 7.93 12.46 -10.51
CA GLU A 106 8.63 11.21 -10.79
C GLU A 106 8.24 10.13 -9.77
N GLU A 107 8.07 10.50 -8.50
CA GLU A 107 7.53 9.61 -7.46
C GLU A 107 6.11 9.12 -7.80
N LEU A 108 5.23 10.01 -8.29
CA LEU A 108 3.89 9.60 -8.76
C LEU A 108 3.97 8.56 -9.87
N ARG A 109 4.84 8.79 -10.86
CA ARG A 109 5.01 7.88 -12.00
C ARG A 109 5.47 6.51 -11.54
N GLU A 110 6.49 6.45 -10.68
CA GLU A 110 7.01 5.19 -10.15
C GLU A 110 5.92 4.44 -9.37
N ARG A 111 5.17 5.13 -8.51
CA ARG A 111 4.07 4.56 -7.72
C ARG A 111 2.90 4.07 -8.58
N ILE A 112 2.58 4.74 -9.69
CA ILE A 112 1.58 4.26 -10.65
C ILE A 112 2.00 2.91 -11.23
N PHE A 113 3.26 2.72 -11.64
CA PHE A 113 3.71 1.43 -12.14
C PHE A 113 3.75 0.36 -11.05
N VAL A 114 4.16 0.73 -9.83
CA VAL A 114 4.20 -0.18 -8.67
C VAL A 114 2.79 -0.61 -8.23
N SER A 115 1.77 0.23 -8.37
CA SER A 115 0.37 -0.14 -8.07
C SER A 115 -0.29 -0.91 -9.21
N VAL A 116 -0.07 -0.53 -10.48
CA VAL A 116 -0.71 -1.16 -11.63
C VAL A 116 -0.23 -2.60 -11.83
N PHE A 117 1.04 -2.90 -11.60
CA PHE A 117 1.58 -4.25 -11.80
C PHE A 117 0.92 -5.34 -10.91
N PRO A 118 0.87 -5.19 -9.56
CA PRO A 118 0.21 -6.16 -8.69
C PRO A 118 -1.31 -6.20 -8.89
N VAL A 119 -1.96 -5.06 -9.16
CA VAL A 119 -3.40 -5.00 -9.46
C VAL A 119 -3.70 -5.73 -10.78
N GLY A 120 -2.88 -5.50 -11.81
CA GLY A 120 -2.99 -6.21 -13.08
C GLY A 120 -2.79 -7.72 -12.91
N ALA A 121 -1.80 -8.13 -12.11
CA ALA A 121 -1.60 -9.54 -11.76
C ALA A 121 -2.81 -10.13 -11.00
N ALA A 122 -3.43 -9.36 -10.10
CA ALA A 122 -4.64 -9.77 -9.39
C ALA A 122 -5.83 -9.93 -10.33
N ILE A 123 -6.04 -9.02 -11.29
CA ILE A 123 -7.09 -9.13 -12.31
C ILE A 123 -6.90 -10.38 -13.17
N VAL A 124 -5.67 -10.64 -13.65
CA VAL A 124 -5.36 -11.85 -14.43
C VAL A 124 -5.60 -13.12 -13.60
N GLY A 125 -5.22 -13.09 -12.32
CA GLY A 125 -5.54 -14.16 -11.37
C GLY A 125 -7.04 -14.38 -11.22
N CYS A 126 -7.82 -13.34 -10.96
CA CYS A 126 -9.27 -13.40 -10.85
C CYS A 126 -9.94 -13.88 -12.13
N PHE A 127 -9.41 -13.53 -13.31
CA PHE A 127 -9.91 -14.02 -14.59
C PHE A 127 -9.74 -15.53 -14.73
N ALA A 128 -8.60 -16.08 -14.31
CA ALA A 128 -8.36 -17.53 -14.30
C ALA A 128 -9.34 -18.30 -13.39
N PHE A 129 -9.74 -17.70 -12.27
CA PHE A 129 -10.70 -18.27 -11.31
C PHE A 129 -12.14 -17.79 -11.51
N SER A 130 -12.45 -17.04 -12.58
CA SER A 130 -13.73 -16.35 -12.80
C SER A 130 -14.97 -17.23 -12.59
N LYS A 131 -14.94 -18.49 -13.06
CA LYS A 131 -16.07 -19.44 -12.90
C LYS A 131 -16.41 -19.71 -11.42
N GLU A 132 -15.40 -19.79 -10.57
CA GLU A 132 -15.57 -20.03 -9.14
C GLU A 132 -16.09 -18.76 -8.45
N LEU A 133 -15.61 -17.58 -8.84
CA LEU A 133 -16.14 -16.31 -8.36
C LEU A 133 -17.62 -16.11 -8.71
N ILE A 134 -18.03 -16.43 -9.94
CA ILE A 134 -19.44 -16.35 -10.37
C ILE A 134 -20.30 -17.29 -9.54
N THR A 135 -19.86 -18.54 -9.36
CA THR A 135 -20.60 -19.53 -8.57
C THR A 135 -20.75 -19.09 -7.11
N PHE A 136 -19.75 -18.41 -6.56
CA PHE A 136 -19.80 -17.83 -5.22
C PHE A 136 -20.81 -16.66 -5.14
N LEU A 137 -20.76 -15.70 -6.07
CA LEU A 137 -21.69 -14.57 -6.09
C LEU A 137 -23.14 -14.96 -6.39
N GLU A 138 -23.37 -16.06 -7.11
CA GLU A 138 -24.71 -16.57 -7.41
C GLU A 138 -25.41 -17.20 -6.20
N ALA A 139 -24.66 -17.59 -5.16
CA ALA A 139 -25.19 -18.28 -3.99
C ALA A 139 -26.42 -17.58 -3.35
N PRO A 140 -26.39 -16.27 -3.01
CA PRO A 140 -27.55 -15.57 -2.45
C PRO A 140 -28.74 -15.46 -3.42
N VAL A 141 -28.52 -15.47 -4.73
CA VAL A 141 -29.62 -15.39 -5.73
C VAL A 141 -30.33 -16.73 -5.87
N ARG A 142 -29.57 -17.84 -5.82
CA ARG A 142 -30.11 -19.19 -5.95
C ARG A 142 -31.10 -19.52 -4.85
N GLU A 143 -30.87 -19.03 -3.64
CA GLU A 143 -31.79 -19.20 -2.51
C GLU A 143 -33.15 -18.52 -2.73
N GLN A 144 -33.19 -17.46 -3.56
CA GLN A 144 -34.42 -16.74 -3.89
C GLN A 144 -35.17 -17.33 -5.10
N GLY A 145 -34.65 -18.41 -5.71
CA GLY A 145 -35.33 -19.14 -6.77
C GLY A 145 -35.37 -18.45 -8.15
N VAL A 146 -34.64 -17.34 -8.32
CA VAL A 146 -34.55 -16.63 -9.61
C VAL A 146 -33.69 -17.46 -10.58
N ARG A 147 -34.24 -17.78 -11.75
CA ARG A 147 -33.52 -18.51 -12.80
C ARG A 147 -32.84 -17.51 -13.73
N PHE A 148 -31.53 -17.66 -13.92
CA PHE A 148 -30.80 -16.88 -14.91
C PHE A 148 -31.11 -17.39 -16.32
N LEU A 149 -31.45 -16.47 -17.21
CA LEU A 149 -31.57 -16.74 -18.64
C LEU A 149 -30.38 -16.13 -19.37
N GLN A 150 -29.77 -16.93 -20.24
CA GLN A 150 -28.72 -16.46 -21.13
C GLN A 150 -29.39 -15.95 -22.41
N LEU A 151 -29.40 -14.63 -22.62
CA LEU A 151 -30.05 -13.99 -23.77
C LEU A 151 -29.16 -14.04 -25.01
N ALA A 152 -27.83 -14.09 -24.82
CA ALA A 152 -26.87 -14.28 -25.90
C ALA A 152 -25.66 -15.17 -25.52
N PRO A 153 -25.09 -15.92 -26.48
CA PRO A 153 -23.98 -16.84 -26.22
C PRO A 153 -22.69 -16.14 -25.75
N GLY A 154 -22.57 -14.81 -25.97
CA GLY A 154 -21.43 -14.01 -25.53
C GLY A 154 -21.57 -13.33 -24.16
N GLU A 155 -22.77 -13.26 -23.58
CA GLU A 155 -23.02 -12.49 -22.34
C GLU A 155 -22.21 -13.01 -21.16
N PHE A 156 -22.15 -14.34 -21.00
CA PHE A 156 -21.40 -14.96 -19.93
C PHE A 156 -19.91 -14.60 -19.97
N PHE A 157 -19.33 -14.46 -21.17
CA PHE A 157 -17.92 -14.07 -21.33
C PHE A 157 -17.69 -12.63 -20.88
N PHE A 158 -18.54 -11.69 -21.29
CA PHE A 158 -18.42 -10.29 -20.89
C PHE A 158 -18.70 -10.08 -19.40
N ALA A 159 -19.69 -10.78 -18.83
CA ALA A 159 -19.96 -10.77 -17.40
C ALA A 159 -18.76 -11.29 -16.60
N SER A 160 -18.17 -12.41 -17.03
CA SER A 160 -16.96 -12.97 -16.41
C SER A 160 -15.78 -12.00 -16.46
N LEU A 161 -15.61 -11.29 -17.58
CA LEU A 161 -14.55 -10.30 -17.75
C LEU A 161 -14.78 -9.10 -16.82
N LYS A 162 -15.97 -8.48 -16.84
CA LYS A 162 -16.33 -7.37 -15.94
C LYS A 162 -16.11 -7.75 -14.48
N LEU A 163 -16.62 -8.92 -14.08
CA LEU A 163 -16.49 -9.41 -12.72
C LEU A 163 -15.03 -9.63 -12.33
N SER A 164 -14.21 -10.21 -13.21
CA SER A 164 -12.78 -10.42 -12.92
C SER A 164 -12.03 -9.11 -12.71
N VAL A 165 -12.38 -8.06 -13.47
CA VAL A 165 -11.82 -6.72 -13.31
C VAL A 165 -12.24 -6.12 -11.97
N TYR A 166 -13.54 -6.18 -11.63
CA TYR A 166 -14.02 -5.69 -10.33
C TYR A 166 -13.38 -6.44 -9.17
N CYS A 167 -13.42 -7.78 -9.15
CA CYS A 167 -12.82 -8.57 -8.09
C CYS A 167 -11.31 -8.39 -7.98
N GLY A 168 -10.59 -8.28 -9.10
CA GLY A 168 -9.17 -7.99 -9.09
C GLY A 168 -8.86 -6.59 -8.53
N LEU A 169 -9.68 -5.60 -8.85
CA LEU A 169 -9.57 -4.25 -8.29
C LEU A 169 -9.89 -4.23 -6.79
N LEU A 170 -10.91 -4.99 -6.35
CA LEU A 170 -11.25 -5.15 -4.94
C LEU A 170 -10.10 -5.82 -4.17
N LEU A 171 -9.49 -6.88 -4.70
CA LEU A 171 -8.32 -7.52 -4.10
C LEU A 171 -7.09 -6.60 -4.08
N GLY A 172 -6.93 -5.77 -5.12
CA GLY A 172 -5.85 -4.81 -5.27
C GLY A 172 -6.03 -3.52 -4.48
N SER A 173 -7.25 -3.23 -4.00
CA SER A 173 -7.61 -2.02 -3.24
C SER A 173 -6.65 -1.66 -2.10
N PRO A 174 -6.24 -2.56 -1.18
CA PRO A 174 -5.30 -2.20 -0.12
C PRO A 174 -3.92 -1.77 -0.65
N VAL A 175 -3.47 -2.31 -1.78
CA VAL A 175 -2.20 -1.92 -2.42
C VAL A 175 -2.35 -0.52 -3.03
N ILE A 176 -3.45 -0.26 -3.74
CA ILE A 176 -3.76 1.05 -4.29
C ILE A 176 -3.80 2.10 -3.18
N LEU A 177 -4.46 1.78 -2.08
CA LEU A 177 -4.62 2.68 -0.94
C LEU A 177 -3.28 2.98 -0.25
N TYR A 178 -2.43 1.96 -0.11
CA TYR A 178 -1.07 2.14 0.39
C TYR A 178 -0.27 3.09 -0.50
N GLU A 179 -0.31 2.92 -1.82
CA GLU A 179 0.45 3.77 -2.74
C GLU A 179 -0.08 5.21 -2.77
N ILE A 180 -1.40 5.42 -2.67
CA ILE A 180 -1.99 6.77 -2.56
C ILE A 180 -1.48 7.46 -1.30
N ILE A 181 -1.51 6.79 -0.15
CA ILE A 181 -1.06 7.38 1.12
C ILE A 181 0.47 7.59 1.11
N ALA A 182 1.21 6.68 0.49
CA ALA A 182 2.65 6.79 0.35
C ALA A 182 3.07 7.94 -0.59
N PHE A 183 2.27 8.25 -1.62
CA PHE A 183 2.46 9.44 -2.47
C PHE A 183 2.21 10.76 -1.70
N VAL A 184 1.30 10.76 -0.73
CA VAL A 184 0.99 11.94 0.11
C VAL A 184 2.01 12.12 1.24
N LEU A 185 2.68 11.04 1.64
CA LEU A 185 3.70 10.97 2.70
C LEU A 185 4.82 12.02 2.66
N PRO A 186 5.44 12.37 1.51
CA PRO A 186 6.49 13.39 1.44
C PRO A 186 6.02 14.79 1.84
N GLY A 187 4.71 15.06 1.85
CA GLY A 187 4.15 16.36 2.23
C GLY A 187 3.91 16.56 3.74
N PHE A 188 4.26 15.58 4.59
CA PHE A 188 3.98 15.60 6.03
C PHE A 188 5.25 15.59 6.88
N THR A 189 5.15 16.16 8.09
CA THR A 189 6.25 16.16 9.04
C THR A 189 6.58 14.74 9.54
N LYS A 190 7.84 14.51 9.94
CA LYS A 190 8.33 13.19 10.42
C LYS A 190 7.49 12.64 11.57
N THR A 191 6.97 13.51 12.43
CA THR A 191 6.11 13.16 13.58
C THR A 191 4.71 12.72 13.15
N GLU A 192 4.13 13.37 12.13
CA GLU A 192 2.78 13.06 11.63
C GLU A 192 2.74 11.79 10.77
N ARG A 193 3.84 11.49 10.07
CA ARG A 193 4.02 10.27 9.27
C ARG A 193 3.70 8.98 10.04
N ARG A 194 3.85 8.97 11.37
CA ARG A 194 3.53 7.82 12.22
C ARG A 194 2.03 7.49 12.25
N PHE A 195 1.15 8.47 12.08
CA PHE A 195 -0.30 8.26 12.07
C PHE A 195 -0.81 7.69 10.73
N LEU A 196 -0.05 7.83 9.65
CA LEU A 196 -0.44 7.32 8.34
C LEU A 196 -0.41 5.78 8.29
N GLY A 197 0.51 5.14 9.02
CA GLY A 197 0.60 3.67 9.10
C GLY A 197 -0.68 3.01 9.64
N PRO A 198 -1.15 3.39 10.84
CA PRO A 198 -2.44 2.93 11.38
C PRO A 198 -3.63 3.24 10.47
N THR A 199 -3.61 4.39 9.78
CA THR A 199 -4.67 4.77 8.84
C THR A 199 -4.75 3.83 7.64
N VAL A 200 -3.62 3.45 7.02
CA VAL A 200 -3.59 2.48 5.91
C VAL A 200 -4.14 1.13 6.37
N LEU A 201 -3.72 0.67 7.56
CA LEU A 201 -4.14 -0.62 8.09
C LEU A 201 -5.64 -0.62 8.44
N GLY A 202 -6.11 0.45 9.10
CA GLY A 202 -7.51 0.62 9.48
C GLY A 202 -8.43 0.72 8.27
N SER A 203 -8.03 1.47 7.25
CA SER A 203 -8.80 1.61 6.00
C SER A 203 -8.81 0.31 5.17
N SER A 204 -7.70 -0.42 5.11
CA SER A 204 -7.65 -1.76 4.49
C SER A 204 -8.59 -2.74 5.19
N PHE A 205 -8.58 -2.75 6.53
CA PHE A 205 -9.49 -3.58 7.31
C PHE A 205 -10.95 -3.19 7.09
N LEU A 206 -11.27 -1.90 7.13
CA LEU A 206 -12.62 -1.40 6.93
C LEU A 206 -13.13 -1.67 5.51
N PHE A 207 -12.26 -1.62 4.51
CA PHE A 207 -12.61 -1.98 3.14
C PHE A 207 -13.05 -3.44 3.03
N TYR A 208 -12.29 -4.39 3.59
CA TYR A 208 -12.68 -5.80 3.60
C TYR A 208 -13.91 -6.06 4.48
N ALA A 209 -14.04 -5.37 5.61
CA ALA A 209 -15.24 -5.44 6.44
C ALA A 209 -16.47 -4.94 5.66
N GLY A 210 -16.33 -3.85 4.89
CA GLY A 210 -17.36 -3.33 4.00
C GLY A 210 -17.73 -4.31 2.89
N LEU A 211 -16.74 -5.00 2.30
CA LEU A 211 -16.99 -6.05 1.30
C LEU A 211 -17.79 -7.22 1.87
N ILE A 212 -17.39 -7.71 3.04
CA ILE A 212 -18.11 -8.79 3.74
C ILE A 212 -19.54 -8.31 4.07
N PHE A 213 -19.69 -7.10 4.61
CA PHE A 213 -21.00 -6.53 4.92
C PHE A 213 -21.89 -6.40 3.68
N SER A 214 -21.33 -5.92 2.56
CA SER A 214 -22.08 -5.79 1.31
C SER A 214 -22.58 -7.14 0.81
N TYR A 215 -21.75 -8.18 0.87
CA TYR A 215 -22.14 -9.51 0.40
C TYR A 215 -23.21 -10.16 1.30
N TYR A 216 -23.01 -10.12 2.62
CA TYR A 216 -23.89 -10.85 3.55
C TYR A 216 -25.18 -10.11 3.91
N VAL A 217 -25.18 -8.77 3.90
CA VAL A 217 -26.34 -7.97 4.34
C VAL A 217 -26.98 -7.23 3.17
N LEU A 218 -26.17 -6.49 2.40
CA LEU A 218 -26.71 -5.60 1.37
C LEU A 218 -27.29 -6.38 0.17
N THR A 219 -26.55 -7.36 -0.35
CA THR A 219 -26.98 -8.18 -1.50
C THR A 219 -28.31 -8.91 -1.24
N PRO A 220 -28.49 -9.72 -0.18
CA PRO A 220 -29.77 -10.41 0.04
C PRO A 220 -30.92 -9.44 0.33
N ALA A 221 -30.67 -8.36 1.06
CA ALA A 221 -31.69 -7.34 1.33
C ALA A 221 -32.18 -6.65 0.04
N ALA A 222 -31.25 -6.29 -0.85
CA ALA A 222 -31.59 -5.70 -2.14
C ALA A 222 -32.36 -6.67 -3.02
N LEU A 223 -31.92 -7.94 -3.09
CA LEU A 223 -32.59 -8.97 -3.89
C LEU A 223 -34.02 -9.24 -3.38
N THR A 224 -34.21 -9.39 -2.06
CA THR A 224 -35.56 -9.56 -1.48
C THR A 224 -36.45 -8.36 -1.78
N PHE A 225 -35.93 -7.14 -1.69
CA PHE A 225 -36.67 -5.93 -2.06
C PHE A 225 -37.13 -5.96 -3.53
N PHE A 226 -36.23 -6.28 -4.47
CA PHE A 226 -36.58 -6.34 -5.89
C PHE A 226 -37.55 -7.47 -6.22
N VAL A 227 -37.40 -8.65 -5.60
CA VAL A 227 -38.32 -9.78 -5.80
C VAL A 227 -39.71 -9.43 -5.27
N THR A 228 -39.83 -8.99 -4.01
CA THR A 228 -41.13 -8.62 -3.42
C THR A 228 -41.78 -7.43 -4.11
N TYR A 229 -41.00 -6.51 -4.69
CA TYR A 229 -41.54 -5.40 -5.49
C TYR A 229 -42.12 -5.84 -6.84
N ALA A 230 -41.53 -6.86 -7.47
CA ALA A 230 -41.97 -7.40 -8.76
C ALA A 230 -43.09 -8.46 -8.64
N GLU A 231 -43.28 -9.03 -7.45
CA GLU A 231 -44.33 -10.01 -7.15
C GLU A 231 -45.72 -9.48 -7.56
N GLY A 232 -46.39 -10.21 -8.45
CA GLY A 232 -47.75 -9.91 -8.91
C GLY A 232 -47.84 -9.14 -10.23
N VAL A 233 -46.72 -8.73 -10.84
CA VAL A 233 -46.73 -7.95 -12.10
C VAL A 233 -45.99 -8.66 -13.24
N VAL A 234 -44.85 -9.32 -12.99
CA VAL A 234 -43.99 -9.93 -14.04
C VAL A 234 -43.34 -11.23 -13.52
N GLU A 235 -43.15 -12.24 -14.37
CA GLU A 235 -42.28 -13.39 -14.03
C GLU A 235 -40.83 -12.92 -13.86
N SER A 236 -40.21 -13.27 -12.72
CA SER A 236 -38.87 -12.79 -12.35
C SER A 236 -37.79 -13.56 -13.11
N LEU A 237 -37.51 -13.14 -14.35
CA LEU A 237 -36.40 -13.64 -15.17
C LEU A 237 -35.32 -12.56 -15.29
N TRP A 238 -34.10 -12.89 -14.86
CA TRP A 238 -32.98 -11.94 -14.82
C TRP A 238 -31.89 -12.36 -15.81
N SER A 239 -31.32 -11.38 -16.52
CA SER A 239 -30.13 -11.59 -17.36
C SER A 239 -28.87 -11.58 -16.52
N ILE A 240 -27.94 -12.48 -16.82
CA ILE A 240 -26.67 -12.59 -16.09
C ILE A 240 -25.81 -11.32 -16.21
N ASP A 241 -25.80 -10.66 -17.36
CA ASP A 241 -25.01 -9.45 -17.57
C ASP A 241 -25.57 -8.22 -16.86
N GLN A 242 -26.86 -8.23 -16.50
CA GLN A 242 -27.48 -7.14 -15.73
C GLN A 242 -27.28 -7.31 -14.22
N TYR A 243 -27.01 -8.52 -13.78
CA TYR A 243 -26.75 -8.83 -12.37
C TYR A 243 -25.31 -8.53 -11.93
N PHE A 244 -24.33 -8.74 -12.82
CA PHE A 244 -22.89 -8.57 -12.58
C PHE A 244 -22.33 -7.26 -13.11
#